data_AF-A0ABD5DGZ5-F1
#
_entry.id   AF-A0ABD5DGZ5-F1
#
_cell.length_a   1.000
_cell.length_b   1.000
_cell.length_c   1.000
_cell.angle_alpha   90.00
_cell.angle_beta   90.00
_cell.angle_gamma   90.00
#
_symmetry.space_group_name_H-M   'P 1'
#
loop_
_entity.id
_entity.type
_entity.pdbx_description
1 polymer ?
#
loop_
_entity_poly.entity_id
_entity_poly.type
_entity_poly.pdbx_seq_one_letter_code
_entity_poly.pdbx_strand_id
1 'polypeptide(L)' 'GYRDHSGARKNLANARLGVRINDVSKLTLLLNSVDIKANDAGGLTADEWRDNPRQSPRGDQYNTRKNTRQTQAGLR' A
#
# COMPACT_ATOMS: atom_id res chain seq x y z
N GLY A 1 2.22 -1.96 13.23
CA GLY A 1 1.49 -3.24 13.16
C GLY A 1 1.75 -4.00 14.44
N TYR A 2 1.71 -5.33 14.41
CA TYR A 2 1.94 -6.17 15.59
C TYR A 2 3.41 -6.18 16.07
N ARG A 3 4.37 -6.14 15.14
CA ARG A 3 5.81 -6.09 15.44
C ARG A 3 6.29 -4.66 15.59
N ASP A 4 7.43 -4.48 16.23
CA ASP A 4 8.16 -3.22 16.21
C ASP A 4 8.51 -2.85 14.75
N HIS A 5 8.65 -1.56 14.47
CA HIS A 5 8.92 -1.03 13.13
C HIS A 5 7.99 -1.55 11.99
N SER A 6 6.73 -1.86 12.31
CA SER A 6 5.75 -2.37 11.33
C SER A 6 4.56 -1.42 11.10
N GLY A 7 4.72 -0.13 11.42
CA GLY A 7 3.70 0.89 11.20
C GLY A 7 3.42 1.08 9.70
N ALA A 8 2.15 1.19 9.31
CA ALA A 8 1.78 1.40 7.91
C ALA A 8 0.55 2.29 7.79
N ARG A 9 0.54 3.10 6.72
CA ARG A 9 -0.63 3.87 6.27
C ARG A 9 -0.85 3.65 4.78
N LYS A 10 -2.12 3.58 4.39
CA LYS A 10 -2.54 3.37 3.01
C LYS A 10 -3.72 4.29 2.71
N ASN A 11 -3.51 5.24 1.82
CA ASN A 11 -4.56 6.10 1.29
C ASN A 11 -4.98 5.54 -0.08
N LEU A 12 -6.29 5.41 -0.29
CA LEU A 12 -6.88 4.90 -1.51
C LEU A 12 -7.93 5.89 -2.02
N ALA A 13 -7.91 6.14 -3.34
CA ALA A 13 -8.98 6.85 -4.02
C ALA A 13 -9.38 6.06 -5.26
N ASN A 14 -10.67 5.74 -5.40
CA ASN A 14 -11.21 5.07 -6.58
C ASN A 14 -12.44 5.85 -7.04
N ALA A 15 -12.50 6.20 -8.32
CA ALA A 15 -13.60 6.92 -8.91
C ALA A 15 -13.97 6.30 -10.26
N ARG A 16 -15.28 6.22 -10.50
CA ARG A 16 -15.87 5.78 -11.76
C ARG A 16 -16.97 6.75 -12.15
N LEU A 17 -16.83 7.39 -13.29
CA LEU A 17 -17.82 8.31 -13.84
C LEU A 17 -18.33 7.78 -15.16
N GLY A 18 -19.65 7.72 -15.31
CA GLY A 18 -20.30 7.27 -16.54
C GLY A 18 -21.18 8.36 -17.12
N VAL A 19 -21.05 8.61 -18.41
CA VAL A 19 -21.90 9.54 -19.16
C VAL A 19 -22.54 8.80 -20.32
N ARG A 20 -23.86 9.00 -20.51
CA ARG A 20 -24.55 8.55 -21.72
C ARG A 20 -24.45 9.66 -22.76
N ILE A 21 -23.86 9.34 -23.90
CA ILE A 21 -23.70 10.32 -24.99
C ILE A 21 -24.98 10.37 -25.83
N ASN A 22 -25.52 9.19 -26.15
CA ASN A 22 -26.80 9.00 -26.84
C ASN A 22 -27.34 7.59 -26.51
N ASP A 23 -28.39 7.14 -27.18
CA ASP A 23 -29.07 5.87 -26.89
C ASP A 23 -28.18 4.62 -27.12
N VAL A 24 -27.14 4.73 -27.96
CA VAL A 24 -26.25 3.63 -28.34
C VAL A 24 -24.80 3.81 -27.87
N SER A 25 -24.44 4.94 -27.28
CA SER A 25 -23.06 5.27 -26.88
C SER A 25 -22.95 5.71 -25.42
N LYS A 26 -21.97 5.15 -24.72
CA LYS A 26 -21.63 5.45 -23.32
C LYS A 26 -20.14 5.69 -23.20
N LEU A 27 -19.76 6.56 -22.29
CA LEU A 27 -18.38 6.82 -21.92
C LEU A 27 -18.21 6.54 -20.43
N THR A 28 -17.18 5.77 -20.06
CA THR A 28 -16.79 5.54 -18.67
C THR A 28 -15.37 6.03 -18.45
N LEU A 29 -15.20 6.98 -17.53
CA LEU A 29 -13.92 7.34 -16.95
C LEU A 29 -13.67 6.52 -15.68
N LEU A 30 -12.49 5.94 -15.57
CA LEU A 30 -11.99 5.21 -14.40
C LEU A 30 -10.74 5.91 -13.86
N LEU A 31 -10.67 6.13 -12.56
CA LEU A 31 -9.53 6.71 -11.86
C LEU A 31 -9.24 5.89 -10.60
N ASN A 32 -8.00 5.45 -10.42
CA ASN A 32 -7.55 4.75 -9.21
C ASN A 32 -6.24 5.37 -8.73
N SER A 33 -6.11 5.62 -7.42
CA SER A 33 -4.89 6.11 -6.81
C SER A 33 -4.62 5.40 -5.49
N VAL A 34 -3.35 5.08 -5.25
CA VAL A 34 -2.84 4.47 -4.02
C VAL A 34 -1.59 5.20 -3.56
N ASP A 35 -1.55 5.55 -2.27
CA ASP A 35 -0.36 6.07 -1.58
C ASP A 35 -0.16 5.26 -0.30
N ILE A 36 0.88 4.44 -0.30
CA ILE A 36 1.28 3.58 0.81
C ILE A 36 2.61 4.10 1.36
N LYS A 37 2.67 4.26 2.67
CA LYS A 37 3.92 4.38 3.42
C LYS A 37 3.91 3.34 4.52
N ALA A 38 4.90 2.45 4.53
CA ALA A 38 5.01 1.37 5.49
C ALA A 38 6.45 1.22 5.95
N ASN A 39 6.63 0.99 7.25
CA ASN A 39 7.87 0.50 7.81
C ASN A 39 7.92 -1.03 7.61
N ASP A 40 9.11 -1.54 7.29
CA ASP A 40 9.33 -2.96 7.04
C ASP A 40 10.13 -3.55 8.20
N ALA A 41 9.52 -4.38 9.03
CA ALA A 41 10.17 -4.95 10.21
C ALA A 41 11.26 -6.00 9.88
N GLY A 42 11.35 -6.43 8.62
CA GLY A 42 12.28 -7.46 8.19
C GLY A 42 12.04 -8.85 8.80
N GLY A 43 12.87 -9.80 8.39
CA GLY A 43 12.86 -11.17 8.91
C GLY A 43 13.58 -11.31 10.25
N LEU A 44 13.30 -12.42 10.94
CA LEU A 44 14.03 -12.89 12.11
C LEU A 44 14.66 -14.26 11.82
N THR A 45 15.81 -14.54 12.42
CA THR A 45 16.31 -15.91 12.53
C THR A 45 15.48 -16.69 13.55
N ALA A 46 15.69 -18.01 13.63
CA ALA A 46 14.95 -18.85 14.57
C ALA A 46 15.21 -18.48 16.04
N ASP A 47 16.46 -18.12 16.37
CA ASP A 47 16.84 -17.76 17.75
C ASP A 47 16.29 -16.38 18.12
N GLU A 48 16.42 -15.39 17.22
CA GLU A 48 15.81 -14.07 17.43
C GLU A 48 14.28 -14.17 17.61
N TRP A 49 13.60 -15.04 16.87
CA TRP A 49 12.17 -15.25 17.04
C TRP A 49 11.79 -15.83 18.41
N ARG A 50 12.59 -16.79 18.94
CA ARG A 50 12.38 -17.37 20.27
C ARG A 50 12.60 -16.36 21.37
N ASP A 51 13.63 -15.52 21.22
CA ASP A 51 13.98 -14.51 22.21
C ASP A 51 12.91 -13.42 22.30
N ASN A 52 12.50 -12.87 21.15
CA ASN A 52 11.39 -11.93 21.08
C ASN A 52 10.76 -11.97 19.68
N PRO A 53 9.51 -12.44 19.52
CA PRO A 53 8.87 -12.52 18.20
C PRO A 53 8.42 -11.14 17.66
N ARG A 54 8.41 -10.09 18.49
CA ARG A 54 7.97 -8.73 18.10
C ARG A 54 9.09 -7.82 17.66
N GLN A 55 10.33 -8.08 18.05
CA GLN A 55 11.50 -7.22 17.77
C GLN A 55 11.70 -6.99 16.28
N SER A 56 12.47 -5.97 15.90
CA SER A 56 12.75 -5.64 14.50
C SER A 56 14.19 -5.15 14.29
N PRO A 57 15.22 -5.96 14.58
CA PRO A 57 16.61 -5.52 14.62
C PRO A 57 17.07 -4.87 13.31
N ARG A 58 16.69 -5.46 12.16
CA ARG A 58 17.02 -4.92 10.83
C ARG A 58 16.22 -3.66 10.51
N GLY A 59 14.96 -3.61 10.94
CA GLY A 59 14.12 -2.41 10.82
C GLY A 59 14.66 -1.23 11.60
N ASP A 60 15.10 -1.45 12.83
CA ASP A 60 15.63 -0.41 13.70
C ASP A 60 17.02 0.05 13.26
N GLN A 61 17.89 -0.89 12.83
CA GLN A 61 19.24 -0.59 12.38
C GLN A 61 19.29 0.18 11.06
N TYR A 62 18.47 -0.23 10.09
CA TYR A 62 18.53 0.31 8.72
C TYR A 62 17.36 1.21 8.36
N ASN A 63 16.41 1.39 9.27
CA ASN A 63 15.18 2.16 9.03
C ASN A 63 14.48 1.72 7.74
N THR A 64 14.28 0.40 7.59
CA THR A 64 13.72 -0.20 6.37
C THR A 64 12.26 0.20 6.18
N ARG A 65 11.90 0.53 4.95
CA ARG A 65 10.60 1.09 4.62
C ARG A 65 10.25 0.89 3.16
N LYS A 66 8.95 0.86 2.88
CA LYS A 66 8.37 0.84 1.53
C LYS A 66 7.43 2.00 1.35
N ASN A 67 7.71 2.80 0.31
CA ASN A 67 6.81 3.84 -0.17
C ASN A 67 6.33 3.46 -1.57
N THR A 68 5.03 3.55 -1.80
CA THR A 68 4.45 3.28 -3.12
C THR A 68 3.38 4.32 -3.40
N ARG A 69 3.54 5.05 -4.50
CA ARG A 69 2.53 5.99 -4.99
C ARG A 69 2.24 5.65 -6.45
N GLN A 70 0.98 5.39 -6.75
CA GLN A 70 0.54 5.07 -8.11
C GLN A 70 -0.82 5.69 -8.36
N THR A 71 -0.97 6.31 -9.54
CA THR A 71 -2.25 6.80 -10.05
C THR A 71 -2.43 6.22 -11.45
N GLN A 72 -3.63 5.72 -11.72
CA GLN A 72 -4.03 5.13 -12.98
C GLN A 72 -5.34 5.78 -13.44
N ALA A 73 -5.45 5.99 -14.75
CA ALA A 73 -6.64 6.51 -15.39
C ALA A 73 -6.96 5.67 -16.63
N GLY A 74 -8.24 5.46 -16.91
CA GLY A 74 -8.70 4.70 -18.07
C GLY A 74 -10.01 5.23 -18.62
N LEU A 75 -10.22 5.02 -19.93
CA LEU A 75 -11.42 5.42 -20.66
C LEU A 75 -11.93 4.23 -21.47
N ARG A 76 -13.24 4.01 -21.48
CA ARG A 76 -13.90 3.01 -22.33
C ARG A 76 -15.32 3.42 -22.70
#